data_AF-A0A8T4JKF4-F1
#
_entry.id   AF-A0A8T4JKF4-F1
#
_cell.length_a   1.000
_cell.length_b   1.000
_cell.length_c   1.000
_cell.angle_alpha   90.00
_cell.angle_beta   90.00
_cell.angle_gamma   90.00
#
_symmetry.space_group_name_H-M   'P 1'
#
loop_
_entity.id
_entity.type
_entity.pdbx_description
1 polymer ?
#
loop_
_entity_poly.entity_id
_entity_poly.type
_entity_poly.pdbx_seq_one_letter_code
_entity_poly.pdbx_strand_id
1 'polypeptide(L)'
;MVDTINKHLLQAPNFECEICNEAITNPICPVCLTEEVNIWSTLYPSLRHELMPRLKQYLKTIKMNTNDSSRCIKCHRHRVALCSYCFIREVLEELEDLQVNRDIKKEFLQFFNYDLGHTSYKDDIY
;
A
#
# COMPACT_ATOMS: atom_id res chain seq x y z
N MET A 1 -18.50 -41.44 -24.45
CA MET A 1 -18.06 -41.10 -23.08
C MET A 1 -16.75 -40.37 -23.24
N VAL A 2 -16.77 -39.04 -23.09
CA VAL A 2 -15.55 -38.20 -23.20
C VAL A 2 -15.37 -37.53 -21.84
N ASP A 3 -14.13 -37.54 -21.39
CA ASP A 3 -13.64 -37.36 -20.04
C ASP A 3 -13.96 -35.99 -19.43
N THR A 4 -14.61 -36.01 -18.25
CA THR A 4 -14.71 -34.82 -17.38
C THR A 4 -13.54 -34.83 -16.40
N ILE A 5 -12.35 -34.46 -16.87
CA ILE A 5 -11.27 -34.08 -15.95
C ILE A 5 -11.62 -32.70 -15.40
N ASN A 6 -12.07 -32.67 -14.15
CA ASN A 6 -12.21 -31.47 -13.34
C ASN A 6 -10.84 -30.77 -13.27
N LYS A 7 -10.67 -29.80 -14.17
CA LYS A 7 -9.57 -28.85 -14.18
C LYS A 7 -9.82 -27.90 -13.01
N HIS A 8 -9.46 -28.32 -11.80
CA HIS A 8 -9.14 -27.39 -10.74
C HIS A 8 -7.97 -26.55 -11.26
N LEU A 9 -8.30 -25.42 -11.90
CA LEU A 9 -7.37 -24.40 -12.27
C LEU A 9 -6.72 -23.93 -10.97
N LEU A 10 -5.52 -24.45 -10.70
CA LEU A 10 -4.54 -23.78 -9.87
C LEU A 10 -4.32 -22.43 -10.53
N GLN A 11 -5.06 -21.40 -10.09
CA GLN A 11 -4.84 -20.05 -10.56
C GLN A 11 -3.41 -19.69 -10.16
N ALA A 12 -2.63 -19.25 -11.14
CA ALA A 12 -1.28 -18.78 -10.86
C ALA A 12 -1.39 -17.63 -9.86
N PRO A 13 -0.47 -17.54 -8.88
CA PRO A 13 -0.55 -16.49 -7.89
C PRO A 13 -0.65 -15.11 -8.56
N ASN A 14 -1.63 -14.30 -8.14
CA ASN A 14 -1.78 -12.94 -8.64
C ASN A 14 -0.75 -12.07 -7.95
N PHE A 15 0.29 -11.70 -8.70
CA PHE A 15 1.36 -10.84 -8.23
C PHE A 15 1.10 -9.37 -8.56
N GLU A 16 -0.06 -8.99 -9.09
CA GLU A 16 -0.34 -7.63 -9.53
C GLU A 16 -1.09 -6.83 -8.45
N CYS A 17 -0.84 -5.53 -8.44
CA CYS A 17 -1.55 -4.57 -7.60
C CYS A 17 -2.99 -4.41 -8.10
N GLU A 18 -3.97 -4.52 -7.20
CA GLU A 18 -5.40 -4.38 -7.56
C GLU A 18 -5.77 -2.96 -8.04
N ILE A 19 -4.93 -1.96 -7.81
CA ILE A 19 -5.19 -0.57 -8.21
C ILE A 19 -4.52 -0.21 -9.54
N CYS A 20 -3.21 -0.45 -9.68
CA CYS A 20 -2.47 -0.06 -10.89
C CYS A 20 -2.24 -1.22 -11.88
N ASN A 21 -2.58 -2.46 -11.52
CA ASN A 21 -2.28 -3.69 -12.29
C ASN A 21 -0.78 -3.91 -12.58
N GLU A 22 0.11 -3.28 -11.82
CA GLU A 22 1.55 -3.50 -11.92
C GLU A 22 2.02 -4.62 -10.99
N ALA A 23 3.11 -5.29 -11.35
CA ALA A 23 3.69 -6.35 -10.53
C ALA A 23 4.17 -5.84 -9.16
N ILE A 24 3.76 -6.52 -8.10
CA ILE A 24 4.21 -6.35 -6.72
C ILE A 24 5.52 -7.11 -6.55
N THR A 25 6.64 -6.42 -6.78
CA THR A 25 8.00 -6.98 -6.64
C THR A 25 8.54 -6.95 -5.22
N ASN A 26 7.99 -6.06 -4.38
CA ASN A 26 8.31 -5.95 -2.95
C ASN A 26 7.03 -6.04 -2.11
N PRO A 27 6.54 -7.26 -1.82
CA PRO A 27 5.25 -7.41 -1.17
C PRO A 27 5.33 -7.06 0.31
N ILE A 28 4.95 -5.82 0.67
CA ILE A 28 4.71 -5.38 2.04
C ILE A 28 3.22 -5.14 2.19
N CYS A 29 2.58 -5.76 3.19
CA CYS A 29 1.15 -5.59 3.37
C CYS A 29 0.79 -4.18 3.88
N PRO A 30 -0.43 -3.69 3.58
CA PRO A 30 -0.88 -2.38 4.05
C PRO A 30 -0.80 -2.22 5.57
N VAL A 31 -1.02 -3.26 6.37
CA VAL A 31 -0.86 -3.20 7.84
C VAL A 31 0.57 -2.82 8.23
N CYS A 32 1.57 -3.43 7.58
CA CYS A 32 2.97 -3.16 7.85
C CYS A 32 3.38 -1.75 7.39
N LEU A 33 2.84 -1.28 6.27
CA LEU A 33 3.07 0.08 5.78
C LEU A 33 2.41 1.12 6.68
N THR A 34 1.17 0.88 7.14
CA THR A 34 0.50 1.74 8.13
C THR A 34 1.30 1.86 9.42
N GLU A 35 1.96 0.78 9.88
CA GLU A 35 2.82 0.85 11.06
C GLU A 35 4.07 1.70 10.82
N GLU A 36 4.65 1.68 9.62
CA GLU A 36 5.76 2.58 9.29
C GLU A 36 5.31 4.04 9.26
N VAL A 37 4.12 4.34 8.70
CA VAL A 37 3.52 5.68 8.74
C VAL A 37 3.21 6.13 10.17
N ASN A 38 2.74 5.21 11.02
CA ASN A 38 2.51 5.45 12.45
C ASN A 38 3.80 5.84 13.18
N ILE A 39 4.92 5.18 12.85
CA ILE A 39 6.24 5.50 13.42
C ILE A 39 6.75 6.84 12.90
N TRP A 40 6.71 7.08 11.58
CA TRP A 40 7.12 8.35 10.99
C TRP A 40 6.36 9.54 11.60
N SER A 41 5.04 9.41 11.71
CA SER A 41 4.17 10.48 12.24
C SER A 41 4.31 10.75 13.74
N THR A 42 5.13 9.99 14.49
CA THR A 42 5.40 10.29 15.90
C THR A 42 6.04 11.66 16.12
N LEU A 43 6.73 12.19 15.09
CA LEU A 43 7.30 13.54 15.08
C LEU A 43 6.22 14.65 15.02
N TYR A 44 4.99 14.28 14.64
CA TYR A 44 3.87 15.20 14.44
C TYR A 44 2.60 14.70 15.18
N PRO A 45 2.52 14.86 16.52
CA PRO A 45 1.45 14.25 17.32
C PRO A 45 0.03 14.59 16.86
N SER A 46 -0.23 15.85 16.48
CA SER A 46 -1.55 16.28 15.99
C SER A 46 -1.89 15.62 14.66
N LEU A 47 -0.95 15.62 13.70
CA LEU A 47 -1.13 14.95 12.41
C LEU A 47 -1.38 13.45 12.60
N ARG A 48 -0.59 12.79 13.44
CA ARG A 48 -0.77 11.37 13.77
C ARG A 48 -2.16 11.08 14.34
N HIS A 49 -2.67 11.95 15.20
CA HIS A 49 -4.00 11.80 15.80
C HIS A 49 -5.10 11.81 14.73
N GLU A 50 -4.95 12.60 13.68
CA GLU A 50 -5.93 12.73 12.60
C GLU A 50 -5.74 11.69 11.48
N LEU A 51 -4.51 11.41 11.09
CA LEU A 51 -4.15 10.52 9.99
C LEU A 51 -4.41 9.04 10.33
N MET A 52 -4.04 8.59 11.53
CA MET A 52 -4.10 7.16 11.86
C MET A 52 -5.53 6.57 11.86
N PRO A 53 -6.57 7.27 12.34
CA PRO A 53 -7.96 6.83 12.17
C PRO A 53 -8.38 6.65 10.70
N ARG A 54 -7.98 7.56 9.81
CA ARG A 54 -8.26 7.51 8.36
C ARG A 54 -7.61 6.29 7.72
N LEU A 55 -6.32 6.07 7.98
CA LEU A 55 -5.61 4.88 7.49
C LEU A 55 -6.20 3.57 8.04
N LYS A 56 -6.62 3.53 9.31
CA LYS A 56 -7.32 2.36 9.86
C LYS A 56 -8.65 2.10 9.18
N GLN A 57 -9.34 3.14 8.72
CA GLN A 57 -10.58 3.00 7.95
C GLN A 57 -10.30 2.50 6.54
N TYR A 58 -9.28 3.06 5.87
CA TYR A 58 -8.79 2.58 4.58
C TYR A 58 -8.40 1.10 4.62
N LEU A 59 -7.68 0.65 5.66
CA LEU A 59 -7.31 -0.77 5.82
C LEU A 59 -8.51 -1.73 5.82
N LYS A 60 -9.71 -1.27 6.22
CA LYS A 60 -10.93 -2.09 6.19
C LYS A 60 -11.54 -2.21 4.79
N THR A 61 -11.22 -1.30 3.88
CA THR A 61 -11.70 -1.34 2.48
C THR A 61 -10.87 -2.30 1.64
N ILE A 62 -9.61 -2.51 2.01
CA ILE A 62 -8.70 -3.43 1.32
C ILE A 62 -9.09 -4.87 1.63
N LYS A 63 -9.36 -5.65 0.58
CA LYS A 63 -9.60 -7.09 0.70
C LYS A 63 -8.27 -7.81 0.98
N MET A 64 -7.98 -8.04 2.25
CA MET A 64 -6.75 -8.75 2.70
C MET A 64 -6.72 -10.24 2.31
N ASN A 65 -7.81 -10.79 1.77
CA ASN A 65 -7.98 -12.21 1.44
C ASN A 65 -7.97 -12.45 -0.07
N THR A 66 -6.87 -12.10 -0.73
CA THR A 66 -6.54 -12.64 -2.05
C THR A 66 -5.81 -13.96 -1.82
N ASN A 67 -6.55 -15.08 -1.89
CA ASN A 67 -6.01 -16.42 -1.65
C ASN A 67 -4.76 -16.73 -2.50
N ASP A 68 -4.67 -16.07 -3.66
CA ASP A 68 -3.62 -16.28 -4.64
C ASP A 68 -2.53 -15.19 -4.64
N SER A 69 -2.51 -14.22 -3.72
CA SER A 69 -1.47 -13.17 -3.75
C SER A 69 -0.20 -13.51 -2.95
N SER A 70 0.85 -12.70 -3.10
CA SER A 70 2.09 -12.86 -2.34
C SER A 70 1.91 -12.63 -0.84
N ARG A 71 2.66 -13.36 -0.02
CA ARG A 71 2.77 -13.07 1.41
C ARG A 71 3.67 -11.86 1.63
N CYS A 72 3.32 -11.06 2.63
CA CYS A 72 4.13 -9.94 3.09
C CYS A 72 5.52 -10.44 3.53
N ILE A 73 6.59 -9.85 3.00
CA ILE A 73 7.96 -10.21 3.36
C ILE A 73 8.35 -9.78 4.77
N LYS A 74 7.65 -8.78 5.35
CA LYS A 74 7.96 -8.24 6.68
C LYS A 74 7.34 -9.03 7.81
N CYS A 75 6.05 -9.37 7.70
CA CYS A 75 5.33 -10.06 8.77
C CYS A 75 5.03 -11.53 8.49
N HIS A 76 5.13 -11.98 7.22
CA HIS A 76 4.78 -13.33 6.75
C HIS A 76 3.34 -13.81 7.04
N ARG A 77 2.51 -12.96 7.68
CA ARG A 77 1.14 -13.27 8.10
C ARG A 77 0.10 -12.87 7.05
N HIS A 78 0.21 -11.64 6.55
CA HIS A 78 -0.78 -11.07 5.65
C HIS A 78 -0.38 -11.28 4.19
N ARG A 79 -1.40 -11.40 3.34
CA ARG A 79 -1.29 -11.39 1.89
C ARG A 79 -1.28 -9.94 1.37
N VAL A 80 -0.74 -9.71 0.18
CA VAL A 80 -0.52 -8.37 -0.37
C VAL A 80 -1.31 -8.22 -1.66
N ALA A 81 -2.33 -7.38 -1.62
CA ALA A 81 -3.17 -7.03 -2.77
C ALA A 81 -2.82 -5.66 -3.38
N LEU A 82 -1.96 -4.89 -2.71
CA LEU A 82 -1.66 -3.50 -3.02
C LEU A 82 -0.15 -3.30 -3.04
N CYS A 83 0.38 -2.64 -4.07
CA CYS A 83 1.79 -2.25 -4.08
C CYS A 83 2.05 -1.10 -3.11
N SER A 84 3.29 -0.96 -2.64
CA SER A 84 3.69 0.11 -1.73
C SER A 84 3.42 1.50 -2.32
N TYR A 85 3.64 1.69 -3.62
CA TYR A 85 3.36 2.96 -4.30
C TYR A 85 1.91 3.41 -4.15
N CYS A 86 0.95 2.54 -4.48
CA CYS A 86 -0.48 2.88 -4.39
C CYS A 86 -0.91 3.13 -2.93
N PHE A 87 -0.32 2.40 -1.97
CA PHE A 87 -0.55 2.69 -0.55
C PHE A 87 -0.01 4.07 -0.15
N ILE A 88 1.20 4.44 -0.57
CA ILE A 88 1.78 5.75 -0.26
C ILE A 88 0.99 6.88 -0.92
N ARG A 89 0.47 6.68 -2.13
CA ARG A 89 -0.42 7.66 -2.77
C ARG A 89 -1.68 7.90 -1.96
N GLU A 90 -2.31 6.86 -1.42
CA GLU A 90 -3.45 7.03 -0.50
C GLU A 90 -3.07 7.88 0.73
N VAL A 91 -1.88 7.63 1.31
CA VAL A 91 -1.42 8.44 2.45
C VAL A 91 -1.22 9.90 2.04
N LEU A 92 -0.69 10.17 0.85
CA LEU A 92 -0.55 11.55 0.33
C LEU A 92 -1.89 12.24 0.16
N GLU A 93 -2.89 11.55 -0.41
CA GLU A 93 -4.25 12.06 -0.55
C GLU A 93 -4.84 12.45 0.82
N GLU A 94 -4.65 11.60 1.84
CA GLU A 94 -5.08 11.92 3.21
C GLU A 94 -4.31 13.12 3.82
N LEU A 95 -3.01 13.26 3.53
CA LEU A 95 -2.23 14.44 3.95
C LEU A 95 -2.71 15.73 3.27
N GLU A 96 -3.19 15.63 2.03
CA GLU A 96 -3.77 16.75 1.29
C GLU A 96 -5.13 17.17 1.84
N ASP A 97 -6.00 16.22 2.10
CA ASP A 97 -7.30 16.44 2.75
C ASP A 97 -7.16 17.08 4.13
N LEU A 98 -6.10 16.71 4.87
CA LEU A 98 -5.74 17.30 6.15
C LEU A 98 -5.02 18.65 6.05
N GLN A 99 -4.82 19.17 4.83
CA GLN A 99 -4.15 20.44 4.55
C GLN A 99 -2.75 20.53 5.18
N VAL A 100 -2.02 19.41 5.20
CA VAL A 100 -0.69 19.33 5.78
C VAL A 100 0.30 20.21 5.00
N ASN A 101 1.16 20.91 5.73
CA ASN A 101 2.16 21.80 5.14
C ASN A 101 3.06 21.03 4.14
N ARG A 102 3.38 21.69 3.02
CA ARG A 102 4.24 21.17 1.95
C ARG A 102 5.56 20.56 2.45
N ASP A 103 6.21 21.15 3.45
CA ASP A 103 7.49 20.65 3.97
C ASP A 103 7.35 19.27 4.60
N ILE A 104 6.25 19.01 5.32
CA ILE A 104 5.96 17.71 5.92
C ILE A 104 5.62 16.68 4.83
N LYS A 105 4.85 17.06 3.80
CA LYS A 105 4.58 16.18 2.65
C LYS A 105 5.87 15.81 1.89
N LYS A 106 6.79 16.77 1.74
CA LYS A 106 8.09 16.54 1.12
C LYS A 106 8.95 15.60 1.97
N GLU A 107 8.99 15.80 3.29
CA GLU A 107 9.67 14.89 4.21
C GLU A 107 9.10 13.47 4.15
N PHE A 108 7.77 13.35 4.11
CA PHE A 108 7.08 12.07 3.96
C PHE A 108 7.55 11.33 2.69
N LEU A 109 7.57 12.00 1.54
CA LEU A 109 8.05 11.41 0.28
C LEU A 109 9.54 11.02 0.33
N GLN A 110 10.37 11.78 1.03
CA GLN A 110 11.78 11.44 1.23
C GLN A 110 11.95 10.19 2.10
N PHE A 111 11.11 10.02 3.11
CA PHE A 111 11.13 8.86 3.99
C PHE A 111 10.59 7.60 3.29
N PHE A 112 9.48 7.74 2.57
CA PHE A 112 8.76 6.66 1.89
C PHE A 112 9.05 6.63 0.39
N ASN A 113 10.33 6.71 0.03
CA ASN A 113 10.78 6.66 -1.36
C ASN A 113 10.71 5.24 -1.94
N TYR A 114 9.50 4.71 -2.08
CA TYR A 114 9.23 3.44 -2.77
C TYR A 114 9.25 3.58 -4.29
N ASP A 115 9.61 4.75 -4.80
CA ASP A 115 9.83 4.99 -6.23
C ASP A 115 11.16 4.42 -6.69
N LEU A 116 11.21 3.11 -6.90
CA LEU A 116 12.40 2.42 -7.42
C LEU A 116 12.50 2.48 -8.96
N GLY A 117 11.65 3.25 -9.63
CA GLY A 117 11.71 3.38 -11.10
C GLY A 117 10.57 4.11 -11.82
N HIS A 118 9.55 4.61 -11.12
CA HIS A 118 8.50 5.43 -11.74
C HIS A 118 8.91 6.90 -11.75
N THR A 119 8.48 7.62 -12.77
CA THR A 119 8.86 9.01 -13.01
C THR A 119 7.90 10.00 -12.34
N SER A 120 7.04 9.54 -11.43
CA SER A 120 5.72 10.13 -11.15
C SER A 120 5.65 11.10 -9.97
N TYR A 121 6.50 11.01 -8.94
CA TYR A 121 6.49 12.03 -7.87
C TYR A 121 7.01 13.40 -8.32
N LYS A 122 7.45 13.53 -9.57
CA LYS A 122 7.87 14.82 -10.13
C LYS A 122 6.71 15.79 -10.29
N ASP A 123 5.48 15.32 -10.47
CA ASP A 123 4.32 16.19 -10.64
C ASP A 123 3.67 16.53 -9.28
N ASP A 124 3.83 15.69 -8.26
CA ASP A 124 3.25 15.92 -6.91
C ASP A 124 4.11 16.85 -6.01
N ILE A 125 5.37 17.11 -6.42
CA ILE A 125 6.30 17.96 -5.67
C ILE A 125 6.29 19.41 -6.16
N TYR A 126 5.72 19.71 -7.34
CA TYR A 126 5.76 21.05 -7.97
C TYR A 126 4.41 21.73 -8.11
#